data_AF-A0A968FZB5-F1
#
_entry.id   AF-A0A968FZB5-F1
#
_cell.length_a   1.000
_cell.length_b   1.000
_cell.length_c   1.000
_cell.angle_alpha   90.00
_cell.angle_beta   90.00
_cell.angle_gamma   90.00
#
_symmetry.space_group_name_H-M   'P 1'
#
loop_
_entity.id
_entity.type
_entity.pdbx_description
1 polymer ?
#
loop_
_entity_poly.entity_id
_entity_poly.type
_entity_poly.pdbx_seq_one_letter_code
_entity_poly.pdbx_strand_id
1 'polypeptide(L)'
;RGSPAFGGAACRPDDPAAILFTSGSTGAAKGVVYTHGMFHHQREQIRTGYDIRPGEIDLPTFPLFGLFGPSLGMTCLFPDMDFTRPAGVDPEKVVRPIQEYGVTSSFGSPALWDAVGRYCRDEGIRLPSLRRIVMAGAPVPGTLLER
;
A
#
# COMPACT_ATOMS: atom_id res chain seq x y z
N ARG A 1 -13.97 -6.84 -27.14
CA ARG A 1 -14.96 -7.83 -26.64
C ARG A 1 -15.40 -7.33 -25.26
N GLY A 2 -16.61 -6.79 -25.15
CA GLY A 2 -17.13 -6.31 -23.87
C GLY A 2 -17.46 -7.50 -22.99
N SER A 3 -16.71 -7.69 -21.90
CA SER A 3 -17.13 -8.58 -20.82
C SER A 3 -18.52 -8.17 -20.34
N PRO A 4 -19.38 -9.11 -19.90
CA PRO A 4 -20.61 -8.73 -19.24
C PRO A 4 -20.26 -7.79 -18.08
N ALA A 5 -20.93 -6.64 -18.01
CA ALA A 5 -20.84 -5.79 -16.86
C ALA A 5 -21.36 -6.60 -15.68
N PHE A 6 -20.47 -7.06 -14.81
CA PHE A 6 -20.88 -7.67 -13.56
C PHE A 6 -21.60 -6.59 -12.76
N GLY A 7 -22.92 -6.71 -12.65
CA GLY A 7 -23.70 -5.85 -11.77
C GLY A 7 -23.27 -6.11 -10.34
N GLY A 8 -22.96 -5.04 -9.59
CA GLY A 8 -22.73 -5.16 -8.16
C GLY A 8 -23.97 -5.71 -7.46
N ALA A 9 -23.78 -6.60 -6.50
CA ALA A 9 -24.88 -7.02 -5.63
C ALA A 9 -25.33 -5.83 -4.76
N ALA A 10 -26.63 -5.71 -4.53
CA ALA A 10 -27.14 -4.73 -3.57
C ALA A 10 -26.63 -5.10 -2.16
N CYS A 11 -25.99 -4.14 -1.49
CA CYS A 11 -25.49 -4.29 -0.13
C CYS A 11 -25.87 -3.08 0.73
N ARG A 12 -25.98 -3.30 2.04
CA ARG A 12 -26.19 -2.27 3.06
C ARG A 12 -24.89 -2.01 3.82
N PRO A 13 -24.71 -0.82 4.43
CA PRO A 13 -23.51 -0.50 5.20
C PRO A 13 -23.16 -1.51 6.30
N ASP A 14 -24.16 -2.13 6.92
CA ASP A 14 -23.97 -3.10 8.02
C ASP A 14 -23.80 -4.54 7.54
N ASP A 15 -23.97 -4.79 6.23
CA ASP A 15 -23.75 -6.13 5.69
C ASP A 15 -22.26 -6.50 5.75
N PRO A 16 -21.91 -7.75 6.11
CA PRO A 16 -20.54 -8.23 6.08
C PRO A 16 -19.93 -8.14 4.67
N ALA A 17 -18.73 -7.56 4.59
CA ALA A 17 -17.97 -7.38 3.35
C ALA A 17 -16.72 -8.27 3.29
N ALA A 18 -16.05 -8.51 4.43
CA ALA A 18 -14.86 -9.35 4.49
C ALA A 18 -14.65 -9.97 5.88
N ILE A 19 -13.89 -11.07 5.93
CA ILE A 19 -13.32 -11.62 7.16
C ILE A 19 -11.79 -11.55 7.03
N LEU A 20 -11.17 -10.66 7.80
CA LEU A 20 -9.72 -10.50 7.81
C LEU A 20 -9.13 -11.25 8.99
N PHE A 21 -8.28 -12.24 8.71
CA PHE A 21 -7.57 -12.99 9.74
C PHE A 21 -6.34 -12.22 10.20
N THR A 22 -6.22 -12.05 11.51
CA THR A 22 -5.06 -11.39 12.12
C THR A 22 -4.30 -12.38 13.00
N SER A 23 -2.98 -12.39 12.88
CA SER A 23 -2.08 -13.34 13.55
C SER A 23 -1.76 -12.91 14.98
N GLY A 24 -2.77 -12.57 15.79
CA GLY A 24 -2.58 -12.01 17.14
C GLY A 24 -1.40 -12.63 17.90
N SER A 25 -0.61 -11.82 18.60
CA SER A 25 0.73 -12.13 19.13
C SER A 25 0.83 -13.33 20.10
N THR A 26 -0.27 -13.99 20.43
CA THR A 26 -0.35 -14.99 21.50
C THR A 26 -1.22 -16.22 21.15
N GLY A 27 -1.60 -16.46 19.89
CA GLY A 27 -2.40 -17.66 19.57
C GLY A 27 -2.83 -17.83 18.11
N ALA A 28 -3.79 -18.72 17.88
CA ALA A 28 -4.36 -18.97 16.55
C ALA A 28 -4.95 -17.68 15.96
N ALA A 29 -4.84 -17.54 14.63
CA ALA A 29 -5.34 -16.36 13.93
C ALA A 29 -6.85 -16.19 14.16
N LYS A 30 -7.27 -14.95 14.44
CA LYS A 30 -8.68 -14.62 14.70
C LYS A 30 -9.27 -13.90 13.49
N GLY A 31 -10.43 -14.37 13.03
CA GLY A 31 -11.20 -13.72 11.98
C GLY A 31 -11.93 -12.49 12.52
N VAL A 32 -11.73 -11.35 11.88
CA VAL A 32 -12.43 -10.10 12.19
C VAL A 32 -13.39 -9.81 11.05
N VAL A 33 -14.68 -9.66 11.35
CA VAL A 33 -15.70 -9.30 10.37
C VAL A 33 -15.63 -7.80 10.11
N TYR A 34 -15.53 -7.42 8.84
CA TYR A 34 -15.61 -6.05 8.36
C TYR A 34 -16.91 -5.87 7.59
N THR A 35 -17.62 -4.78 7.85
CA THR A 35 -18.81 -4.39 7.08
C THR A 35 -18.46 -3.46 5.93
N HIS A 36 -19.38 -3.27 4.98
CA HIS A 36 -19.21 -2.29 3.91
C HIS A 36 -19.01 -0.87 4.44
N GLY A 37 -19.75 -0.50 5.49
CA GLY A 37 -19.65 0.80 6.16
C GLY A 37 -18.29 1.04 6.81
N MET A 38 -17.67 -0.01 7.38
CA MET A 38 -16.31 0.09 7.94
C MET A 38 -15.28 0.41 6.86
N PHE A 39 -15.31 -0.29 5.71
CA PHE A 39 -14.40 0.00 4.61
C PHE A 39 -14.63 1.39 4.03
N HIS A 40 -15.89 1.83 3.91
CA HIS A 40 -16.20 3.17 3.44
C HIS A 40 -15.61 4.26 4.36
N HIS A 41 -15.79 4.14 5.67
CA HIS A 41 -15.21 5.09 6.62
C HIS A 41 -13.67 5.04 6.61
N GLN A 42 -13.08 3.84 6.54
CA GLN A 42 -11.62 3.69 6.45
C GLN A 42 -11.07 4.35 5.19
N ARG A 43 -11.73 4.16 4.03
CA ARG A 43 -11.40 4.84 2.78
C ARG A 43 -11.41 6.36 2.97
N GLU A 44 -12.46 6.94 3.57
CA GLU A 44 -12.54 8.38 3.79
C GLU A 44 -11.45 8.89 4.75
N GLN A 45 -11.14 8.14 5.80
CA GLN A 45 -10.06 8.49 6.73
C GLN A 45 -8.70 8.44 6.05
N ILE A 46 -8.42 7.43 5.23
CA ILE A 46 -7.18 7.33 4.45
C ILE A 46 -7.09 8.51 3.46
N ARG A 47 -8.18 8.80 2.74
CA ARG A 47 -8.25 9.91 1.78
C ARG A 47 -7.90 11.25 2.43
N THR A 48 -8.56 11.56 3.53
CA THR A 48 -8.47 12.84 4.22
C THR A 48 -7.19 12.96 5.03
N GLY A 49 -6.82 11.90 5.78
CA GLY A 49 -5.63 11.88 6.63
C GLY A 49 -4.32 11.98 5.87
N TYR A 50 -4.28 11.50 4.62
CA TYR A 50 -3.11 11.61 3.76
C TYR A 50 -3.27 12.60 2.60
N ASP A 51 -4.38 13.34 2.49
CA ASP A 51 -4.66 14.21 1.31
C ASP A 51 -4.41 13.49 -0.03
N ILE A 52 -5.02 12.30 -0.17
CA ILE A 52 -4.93 11.52 -1.42
C ILE A 52 -5.91 12.09 -2.43
N ARG A 53 -5.41 12.31 -3.65
CA ARG A 53 -6.18 12.83 -4.76
C ARG A 53 -6.41 11.77 -5.84
N PRO A 54 -7.57 11.78 -6.53
CA PRO A 54 -7.75 10.97 -7.72
C PRO A 54 -6.68 11.26 -8.78
N GLY A 55 -6.24 10.24 -9.50
CA GLY A 55 -5.18 10.32 -10.51
C GLY A 55 -3.76 10.17 -9.94
N GLU A 56 -3.59 10.03 -8.62
CA GLU A 56 -2.31 9.65 -8.04
C GLU A 56 -1.91 8.21 -8.38
N ILE A 57 -0.61 7.91 -8.26
CA ILE A 57 -0.06 6.60 -8.55
C ILE A 57 0.58 6.07 -7.27
N ASP A 58 0.08 4.94 -6.79
CA ASP A 58 0.58 4.23 -5.62
C ASP A 58 1.43 3.02 -6.03
N LEU A 59 2.55 2.81 -5.35
CA LEU A 59 3.32 1.56 -5.41
C LEU A 59 3.18 0.83 -4.08
N PRO A 60 2.10 0.04 -3.86
CA PRO A 60 1.91 -0.67 -2.61
C PRO A 60 2.84 -1.88 -2.52
N THR A 61 3.69 -1.95 -1.50
CA THR A 61 4.50 -3.13 -1.19
C THR A 61 3.82 -4.05 -0.15
N PHE A 62 2.52 -3.85 0.06
CA PHE A 62 1.64 -4.73 0.82
C PHE A 62 0.31 -4.87 0.08
N PRO A 63 0.05 -6.01 -0.60
CA PRO A 63 -1.01 -6.08 -1.61
C PRO A 63 -2.41 -5.78 -1.10
N LEU A 64 -2.71 -6.16 0.15
CA LEU A 64 -4.00 -5.91 0.77
C LEU A 64 -4.32 -4.42 0.87
N PHE A 65 -3.33 -3.57 1.16
CA PHE A 65 -3.55 -2.12 1.25
C PHE A 65 -3.58 -1.45 -0.12
N GLY A 66 -2.94 -2.06 -1.13
CA GLY A 66 -3.07 -1.65 -2.52
C GLY A 66 -4.52 -1.64 -3.03
N LEU A 67 -5.42 -2.42 -2.42
CA LEU A 67 -6.84 -2.41 -2.78
C LEU A 67 -7.57 -1.09 -2.45
N PHE A 68 -7.06 -0.29 -1.51
CA PHE A 68 -7.63 1.03 -1.23
C PHE A 68 -7.36 2.02 -2.37
N GLY A 69 -6.22 1.91 -3.05
CA GLY A 69 -5.82 2.85 -4.11
C GLY A 69 -6.87 2.99 -5.21
N PRO A 70 -7.32 1.91 -5.88
CA PRO A 70 -8.36 1.99 -6.89
C PRO A 70 -9.67 2.56 -6.33
N SER A 71 -10.03 2.20 -5.09
CA SER A 71 -11.22 2.76 -4.44
C SER A 71 -11.11 4.28 -4.26
N LEU A 72 -9.90 4.82 -4.10
CA LEU A 72 -9.58 6.24 -3.95
C LEU A 72 -9.36 6.96 -5.29
N GLY A 73 -9.46 6.25 -6.42
CA GLY A 73 -9.18 6.78 -7.75
C GLY A 73 -7.70 6.88 -8.09
N MET A 74 -6.85 6.12 -7.39
CA MET A 74 -5.43 5.98 -7.70
C MET A 74 -5.18 4.82 -8.67
N THR A 75 -4.09 4.91 -9.42
CA THR A 75 -3.50 3.75 -10.10
C THR A 75 -2.57 3.02 -9.14
N CYS A 76 -2.69 1.69 -9.03
CA CYS A 76 -1.76 0.90 -8.21
C CYS A 76 -0.82 0.08 -9.09
N LEU A 77 0.48 0.24 -8.85
CA LEU A 77 1.56 -0.50 -9.50
C LEU A 77 2.19 -1.46 -8.49
N PHE A 78 2.03 -2.76 -8.71
CA PHE A 78 2.64 -3.77 -7.86
C PHE A 78 4.05 -4.09 -8.37
N PRO A 79 5.10 -3.86 -7.57
CA PRO A 79 6.45 -4.22 -7.97
C PRO A 79 6.60 -5.75 -8.03
N ASP A 80 7.51 -6.22 -8.88
CA ASP A 80 7.92 -7.62 -8.90
C ASP A 80 8.77 -7.93 -7.65
N MET A 81 8.12 -8.45 -6.60
CA MET A 81 8.75 -8.79 -5.34
C MET A 81 8.04 -9.94 -4.63
N ASP A 82 8.76 -10.60 -3.72
CA ASP A 82 8.15 -11.47 -2.72
C ASP A 82 7.59 -10.62 -1.56
N PHE A 83 6.27 -10.39 -1.58
CA PHE A 83 5.57 -9.62 -0.55
C PHE A 83 5.65 -10.24 0.85
N THR A 84 6.01 -11.51 0.98
CA THR A 84 6.21 -12.17 2.28
C THR A 84 7.59 -11.89 2.87
N ARG A 85 8.53 -11.36 2.07
CA ARG A 85 9.93 -11.08 2.45
C ARG A 85 10.36 -9.66 2.09
N PRO A 86 9.70 -8.62 2.63
CA PRO A 86 9.94 -7.22 2.23
C PRO A 86 11.39 -6.73 2.44
N ALA A 87 12.12 -7.28 3.41
CA ALA A 87 13.52 -6.93 3.65
C ALA A 87 14.50 -7.51 2.61
N GLY A 88 14.08 -8.55 1.88
CA GLY A 88 14.87 -9.17 0.81
C GLY A 88 14.50 -8.67 -0.58
N VAL A 89 13.83 -7.53 -0.67
CA VAL A 89 13.43 -6.92 -1.94
C VAL A 89 14.65 -6.55 -2.76
N ASP A 90 14.55 -6.72 -4.07
CA ASP A 90 15.48 -6.11 -5.02
C ASP A 90 15.12 -4.61 -5.16
N PRO A 91 15.96 -3.68 -4.67
CA PRO A 91 15.65 -2.26 -4.66
C PRO A 91 15.41 -1.68 -6.06
N GLU A 92 16.09 -2.20 -7.08
CA GLU A 92 15.93 -1.72 -8.46
C GLU A 92 14.50 -1.98 -8.95
N LYS A 93 13.91 -3.12 -8.58
CA LYS A 93 12.52 -3.47 -8.94
C LYS A 93 11.47 -2.60 -8.26
N VAL A 94 11.84 -1.85 -7.22
CA VAL A 94 10.99 -0.83 -6.58
C VAL A 94 11.26 0.54 -7.19
N VAL A 95 12.53 0.92 -7.34
CA VAL A 95 12.94 2.24 -7.84
C VAL A 95 12.57 2.45 -9.30
N ARG A 96 12.77 1.45 -10.16
CA ARG A 96 12.52 1.59 -11.61
C ARG A 96 11.07 1.95 -11.92
N PRO A 97 10.04 1.26 -11.39
CA PRO A 97 8.65 1.67 -11.58
C PRO A 97 8.34 3.07 -11.02
N ILE A 98 8.99 3.48 -9.92
CA ILE A 98 8.77 4.83 -9.36
C ILE A 98 9.18 5.89 -10.37
N GLN A 99 10.36 5.73 -10.98
CA GLN A 99 10.89 6.67 -11.95
C GLN A 99 10.15 6.60 -13.30
N GLU A 100 9.85 5.39 -13.77
CA GLU A 100 9.22 5.15 -15.08
C GLU A 100 7.78 5.68 -15.13
N TYR A 101 7.01 5.46 -14.06
CA TYR A 101 5.58 5.79 -14.04
C TYR A 101 5.26 7.03 -13.21
N GLY A 102 6.25 7.67 -12.58
CA GLY A 102 6.03 8.87 -11.76
C GLY A 102 5.18 8.58 -10.52
N VAL A 103 5.48 7.50 -9.81
CA VAL A 103 4.78 7.11 -8.57
C VAL A 103 4.81 8.27 -7.57
N THR A 104 3.65 8.57 -6.99
CA THR A 104 3.46 9.71 -6.07
C THR A 104 3.33 9.28 -4.61
N SER A 105 2.93 8.02 -4.37
CA SER A 105 2.71 7.44 -3.06
C SER A 105 3.27 6.02 -3.03
N SER A 106 3.72 5.57 -1.87
CA SER A 106 3.99 4.17 -1.65
C SER A 106 3.82 3.80 -0.18
N PHE A 107 3.41 2.55 0.06
CA PHE A 107 3.23 1.97 1.38
C PHE A 107 4.14 0.76 1.53
N GLY A 108 4.86 0.67 2.66
CA GLY A 108 5.71 -0.49 2.94
C GLY A 108 6.21 -0.57 4.38
N SER A 109 6.94 -1.64 4.71
CA SER A 109 7.56 -1.75 6.04
C SER A 109 8.84 -0.91 6.13
N PRO A 110 9.28 -0.49 7.33
CA PRO A 110 10.55 0.20 7.50
C PRO A 110 11.74 -0.59 6.93
N ALA A 111 11.71 -1.93 7.03
CA ALA A 111 12.78 -2.78 6.51
C ALA A 111 12.90 -2.72 4.98
N LEU A 112 11.77 -2.64 4.26
CA LEU A 112 11.78 -2.46 2.81
C LEU A 112 12.37 -1.09 2.43
N TRP A 113 11.91 -0.03 3.08
CA TRP A 113 12.38 1.33 2.78
C TRP A 113 13.82 1.57 3.19
N ASP A 114 14.33 0.86 4.19
CA ASP A 114 15.75 0.90 4.53
C ASP A 114 16.62 0.24 3.45
N ALA A 115 16.18 -0.88 2.86
CA ALA A 115 16.87 -1.48 1.72
C ALA A 115 16.86 -0.54 0.48
N VAL A 116 15.69 -0.01 0.13
CA VAL A 116 15.53 0.94 -0.99
C VAL A 116 16.31 2.23 -0.75
N GLY A 117 16.28 2.77 0.47
CA GLY A 117 17.00 3.99 0.84
C GLY A 117 18.52 3.81 0.84
N ARG A 118 19.05 2.65 1.26
CA ARG A 118 20.50 2.33 1.10
C ARG A 118 20.89 2.39 -0.37
N TYR A 119 20.17 1.66 -1.21
CA TYR A 119 20.41 1.62 -2.64
C TYR A 119 20.35 3.00 -3.28
N CYS A 120 19.31 3.80 -2.97
CA CYS A 120 19.20 5.14 -3.54
C CYS A 120 20.36 6.06 -3.13
N ARG A 121 20.82 5.97 -1.87
CA ARG A 121 21.97 6.75 -1.41
C ARG A 121 23.27 6.30 -2.09
N ASP A 122 23.51 4.99 -2.14
CA ASP A 122 24.75 4.43 -2.65
C ASP A 122 24.90 4.67 -4.17
N GLU A 123 23.79 4.65 -4.91
CA GLU A 123 23.73 4.94 -6.36
C GLU A 123 23.45 6.42 -6.69
N GLY A 124 23.29 7.30 -5.69
CA GLY A 124 22.98 8.72 -5.91
C GLY A 124 21.62 8.99 -6.56
N ILE A 125 20.65 8.09 -6.40
CA ILE A 125 19.31 8.16 -6.99
C ILE A 125 18.40 9.07 -6.16
N ARG A 126 17.58 9.87 -6.86
CA ARG A 126 16.51 10.68 -6.27
C ARG A 126 15.17 10.27 -6.84
N LEU A 127 14.12 10.35 -6.01
CA LEU A 127 12.75 9.97 -6.36
C LEU A 127 11.80 11.17 -6.25
N PRO A 128 11.98 12.21 -7.09
CA PRO A 128 11.28 13.49 -6.94
C PRO A 128 9.75 13.41 -7.14
N SER A 129 9.25 12.35 -7.76
CA SER A 129 7.81 12.12 -7.92
C SER A 129 7.12 11.71 -6.62
N LEU A 130 7.85 11.04 -5.71
CA LEU A 130 7.30 10.58 -4.44
C LEU A 130 7.00 11.78 -3.54
N ARG A 131 5.73 11.93 -3.20
CA ARG A 131 5.24 12.95 -2.25
C ARG A 131 5.04 12.38 -0.87
N ARG A 132 4.80 11.07 -0.77
CA ARG A 132 4.52 10.38 0.49
C ARG A 132 5.06 8.96 0.48
N ILE A 133 5.60 8.56 1.63
CA ILE A 133 5.91 7.18 1.97
C ILE A 133 5.23 6.89 3.29
N VAL A 134 4.35 5.88 3.32
CA VAL A 134 3.68 5.45 4.55
C VAL A 134 4.34 4.16 5.02
N MET A 135 4.87 4.19 6.25
CA MET A 135 5.54 3.05 6.88
C MET A 135 4.74 2.49 8.04
N ALA A 136 4.59 1.16 8.09
CA ALA A 136 3.90 0.47 9.17
C ALA A 136 4.47 -0.93 9.44
N GLY A 137 4.00 -1.57 10.52
CA GLY A 137 4.36 -2.94 10.90
C GLY A 137 5.60 -3.05 11.81
N ALA A 138 6.39 -1.99 11.95
CA ALA A 138 7.49 -1.88 12.90
C ALA A 138 7.79 -0.39 13.21
N PRO A 139 8.52 -0.08 14.30
CA PRO A 139 9.04 1.26 14.54
C PRO A 139 9.93 1.75 13.38
N VAL A 140 9.84 3.04 13.05
CA VAL A 140 10.66 3.67 12.00
C VAL A 140 11.94 4.24 12.65
N PRO A 141 13.15 3.78 12.29
CA PRO A 141 14.40 4.35 12.81
C PRO A 141 14.62 5.78 12.32
N GLY A 142 15.16 6.67 13.17
CA GLY A 142 15.48 8.05 12.77
C GLY A 142 16.46 8.13 11.58
N THR A 143 17.44 7.22 11.54
CA THR A 143 18.43 7.11 10.44
C THR A 143 17.82 6.69 9.10
N LEU A 144 16.59 6.18 9.09
CA LEU A 144 15.82 5.94 7.87
C LEU A 144 15.10 7.22 7.43
N LEU A 145 14.56 8.01 8.37
CA LEU A 145 13.87 9.26 8.05
C LEU A 145 14.82 10.36 7.54
N GLU A 146 16.06 10.37 8.01
CA GLU A 146 17.07 11.35 7.60
C GLU A 146 17.65 11.09 6.20
N ARG A 147 17.39 9.92 5.61
CA ARG A 147 17.96 9.49 4.34
C ARG A 147 17.04 9.79 3.17
#